data_AF-A0AA44U7Y7-F1
#
_entry.id   AF-A0AA44U7Y7-F1
#
_cell.length_a   1.000
_cell.length_b   1.000
_cell.length_c   1.000
_cell.angle_alpha   90.00
_cell.angle_beta   90.00
_cell.angle_gamma   90.00
#
_symmetry.space_group_name_H-M   'P 1'
#
loop_
_entity.id
_entity.type
_entity.pdbx_description
1 polymer ?
#
loop_
_entity_poly.entity_id
_entity_poly.type
_entity_poly.pdbx_seq_one_letter_code
_entity_poly.pdbx_strand_id
1 'polypeptide(L)'
;MKRRPGICLCGVAVFDNAVRTAAGGWMDKVFIKYIGGRAVWRDRIYHTGLVFEDGQVREVSAGAAAKLLRHGDVFAAVPGKRVEKADDTEALEKAGASELERETAAFDAVQDVILQINRMGKDELELYAKANYGQGLDKRKSAENLRGDVVRMVRQFGIAQ
;
A
#
# COMPACT_ATOMS: atom_id res chain seq x y z
N MET A 1 -60.40 -11.41 11.61
CA MET A 1 -59.25 -10.79 12.33
C MET A 1 -57.98 -11.51 11.88
N LYS A 2 -57.11 -10.83 11.07
CA LYS A 2 -55.75 -10.36 11.45
C LYS A 2 -54.76 -11.55 11.63
N ARG A 3 -53.67 -11.74 10.87
CA ARG A 3 -52.74 -10.81 10.19
C ARG A 3 -51.92 -11.54 9.10
N ARG A 4 -51.61 -10.86 7.99
CA ARG A 4 -50.47 -11.18 7.10
C ARG A 4 -49.20 -10.60 7.72
N PRO A 5 -48.05 -11.30 7.74
CA PRO A 5 -46.78 -10.63 7.99
C PRO A 5 -46.20 -10.20 6.64
N GLY A 6 -46.28 -8.89 6.36
CA GLY A 6 -45.42 -8.26 5.37
C GLY A 6 -44.00 -8.22 5.92
N ILE A 7 -43.05 -8.72 5.14
CA ILE A 7 -41.62 -8.48 5.37
C ILE A 7 -41.24 -7.41 4.35
N CYS A 8 -41.39 -6.16 4.78
CA CYS A 8 -40.57 -5.06 4.28
C CYS A 8 -39.33 -5.02 5.16
N LEU A 9 -38.19 -5.45 4.61
CA LEU A 9 -36.91 -4.88 5.02
C LEU A 9 -36.24 -4.35 3.75
N CYS A 10 -36.47 -3.05 3.55
CA CYS A 10 -35.56 -2.18 2.83
C CYS A 10 -34.30 -2.11 3.69
N GLY A 11 -33.32 -2.96 3.36
CA GLY A 11 -32.00 -2.96 3.98
C GLY A 11 -30.99 -2.86 2.87
N VAL A 12 -30.42 -1.67 2.71
CA VAL A 12 -29.28 -1.40 1.83
C VAL A 12 -28.20 -2.44 2.14
N ALA A 13 -27.99 -3.37 1.22
CA ALA A 13 -26.85 -4.27 1.28
C ALA A 13 -25.61 -3.42 1.01
N VAL A 14 -24.98 -2.95 2.08
CA VAL A 14 -23.56 -2.63 2.06
C VAL A 14 -22.88 -3.93 1.64
N PHE A 15 -22.37 -3.94 0.41
CA PHE A 15 -21.66 -5.05 -0.19
C PHE A 15 -20.31 -5.17 0.54
N ASP A 16 -20.35 -5.70 1.76
CA ASP A 16 -19.19 -6.17 2.48
C ASP A 16 -18.69 -7.37 1.67
N ASN A 17 -17.60 -7.16 0.92
CA ASN A 17 -17.01 -8.13 0.00
C ASN A 17 -16.29 -9.23 0.80
N ALA A 18 -17.05 -9.95 1.62
CA ALA A 18 -16.63 -11.19 2.25
C ALA A 18 -17.12 -12.34 1.39
N VAL A 19 -16.18 -13.01 0.70
CA VAL A 19 -16.43 -14.32 0.09
C VAL A 19 -16.81 -15.30 1.20
N ARG A 20 -18.11 -15.48 1.43
CA ARG A 20 -18.66 -16.51 2.34
C ARG A 20 -18.83 -17.80 1.56
N THR A 21 -18.00 -18.80 1.84
CA THR A 21 -18.22 -20.18 1.41
C THR A 21 -19.10 -20.91 2.43
N ALA A 22 -19.91 -21.88 1.98
CA ALA A 22 -20.90 -22.62 2.77
C ALA A 22 -20.32 -23.56 3.86
N ALA A 23 -19.00 -23.60 4.06
CA ALA A 23 -18.35 -24.33 5.14
C ALA A 23 -17.49 -23.34 5.93
N GLY A 24 -17.89 -23.07 7.17
CA GLY A 24 -17.28 -22.07 8.05
C GLY A 24 -15.87 -22.43 8.50
N GLY A 25 -14.88 -22.25 7.63
CA GLY A 25 -13.46 -22.18 7.97
C GLY A 25 -12.88 -20.87 7.47
N TRP A 26 -12.12 -20.18 8.31
CA TRP A 26 -11.26 -19.07 7.88
C TRP A 26 -10.18 -19.67 6.99
N MET A 27 -10.31 -19.57 5.67
CA MET A 27 -9.20 -19.93 4.79
C MET A 27 -8.16 -18.82 4.92
N ASP A 28 -7.09 -19.07 5.68
CA ASP A 28 -5.92 -18.17 5.74
C ASP A 28 -5.21 -18.06 4.39
N LYS A 29 -5.44 -19.04 3.49
CA LYS A 29 -4.83 -19.15 2.17
C LYS A 29 -5.86 -19.51 1.10
N VAL A 30 -5.76 -18.89 -0.07
CA VAL A 30 -6.68 -19.01 -1.22
C VAL A 30 -5.87 -19.30 -2.48
N PHE A 31 -6.34 -20.25 -3.30
CA PHE A 31 -5.72 -20.54 -4.59
C PHE A 31 -6.27 -19.61 -5.67
N ILE A 32 -5.35 -18.92 -6.34
CA ILE A 32 -5.67 -17.96 -7.40
C ILE A 32 -4.97 -18.39 -8.67
N LYS A 33 -5.73 -18.46 -9.77
CA LYS A 33 -5.21 -18.65 -11.11
C LYS A 33 -5.12 -17.32 -11.84
N TYR A 34 -3.98 -17.08 -12.48
CA TYR A 34 -3.84 -15.98 -13.42
C TYR A 34 -4.47 -16.33 -14.77
N ILE A 35 -5.39 -15.49 -15.23
CA ILE A 35 -6.15 -15.63 -16.50
C ILE A 35 -5.95 -14.43 -17.43
N GLY A 36 -5.04 -13.52 -17.09
CA GLY A 36 -4.78 -12.32 -17.88
C GLY A 36 -4.05 -12.61 -19.18
N GLY A 37 -4.16 -11.70 -20.16
CA GLY A 37 -3.56 -11.87 -21.48
C GLY A 37 -2.05 -11.58 -21.57
N ARG A 38 -1.32 -11.39 -20.46
CA ARG A 38 0.14 -11.13 -20.48
C ARG A 38 0.90 -12.38 -20.10
N ALA A 39 2.06 -12.62 -20.72
CA ALA A 39 2.89 -13.79 -20.40
C ALA A 39 3.38 -13.80 -18.93
N VAL A 40 3.65 -12.63 -18.37
CA VAL A 40 4.08 -12.46 -16.97
C VAL A 40 3.38 -11.24 -16.38
N TRP A 41 2.81 -11.40 -15.19
CA TRP A 41 2.25 -10.33 -14.37
C TRP A 41 3.07 -10.19 -13.09
N ARG A 42 3.48 -8.96 -12.77
CA ARG A 42 4.20 -8.63 -11.54
C ARG A 42 3.37 -7.67 -10.72
N ASP A 43 3.13 -7.97 -9.46
CA ASP A 43 2.44 -7.06 -8.57
C ASP A 43 3.33 -5.87 -8.22
N ARG A 44 2.77 -4.68 -8.47
CA ARG A 44 3.32 -3.39 -8.03
C ARG A 44 2.25 -2.52 -7.38
N ILE A 45 1.00 -2.95 -7.38
CA ILE A 45 -0.14 -2.13 -6.96
C ILE A 45 -0.50 -2.49 -5.52
N TYR A 46 -0.47 -3.78 -5.20
CA TYR A 46 -0.85 -4.27 -3.87
C TYR A 46 0.35 -4.55 -2.96
N HIS A 47 1.56 -4.28 -3.45
CA HIS A 47 2.83 -4.49 -2.76
C HIS A 47 3.00 -5.92 -2.22
N THR A 48 2.33 -6.90 -2.84
CA THR A 48 2.48 -8.32 -2.50
C THR A 48 3.75 -8.92 -3.10
N GLY A 49 4.40 -8.23 -4.05
CA GLY A 49 5.62 -8.72 -4.71
C GLY A 49 5.42 -10.00 -5.55
N LEU A 50 4.18 -10.44 -5.72
CA LEU A 50 3.85 -11.68 -6.42
C LEU A 50 4.09 -11.56 -7.92
N VAL A 51 4.59 -12.64 -8.51
CA VAL A 51 4.78 -12.76 -9.95
C VAL A 51 3.99 -13.97 -10.44
N PHE A 52 3.11 -13.77 -11.41
CA PHE A 52 2.34 -14.85 -12.04
C PHE A 52 2.78 -15.02 -13.49
N GLU A 53 3.00 -16.27 -13.90
CA GLU A 53 3.09 -16.66 -15.32
C GLU A 53 1.70 -16.98 -15.88
N ASP A 54 1.53 -16.98 -17.20
CA ASP A 54 0.27 -17.31 -17.86
C ASP A 54 -0.29 -18.67 -17.38
N GLY A 55 -1.54 -18.68 -16.94
CA GLY A 55 -2.22 -19.86 -16.41
C GLY A 55 -1.71 -20.38 -15.06
N GLN A 56 -0.71 -19.74 -14.42
CA GLN A 56 -0.14 -20.20 -13.16
C GLN A 56 -1.17 -20.10 -12.01
N VAL A 57 -1.21 -21.13 -11.18
CA VAL A 57 -1.97 -21.16 -9.93
C VAL A 57 -1.01 -21.02 -8.76
N ARG A 58 -1.27 -20.09 -7.84
CA ARG A 58 -0.50 -19.93 -6.59
C ARG A 58 -1.41 -19.93 -5.37
N GLU A 59 -0.86 -20.38 -4.25
CA GLU A 59 -1.48 -20.27 -2.93
C GLU A 59 -1.10 -18.93 -2.29
N VAL A 60 -2.08 -18.04 -2.14
CA VAL A 60 -1.89 -16.65 -1.70
C VAL A 60 -2.59 -16.43 -0.36
N SER A 61 -2.07 -15.56 0.50
CA SER A 61 -2.75 -15.23 1.77
C SER A 61 -4.14 -14.62 1.53
N ALA A 62 -5.09 -14.84 2.45
CA ALA A 62 -6.47 -14.38 2.30
C ALA A 62 -6.58 -12.86 2.05
N GLY A 63 -5.74 -12.08 2.74
CA GLY A 63 -5.69 -10.62 2.57
C GLY A 63 -5.18 -10.18 1.19
N ALA A 64 -4.13 -10.83 0.68
CA ALA A 64 -3.64 -10.58 -0.67
C ALA A 64 -4.64 -11.07 -1.74
N ALA A 65 -5.31 -12.20 -1.49
CA ALA A 65 -6.34 -12.73 -2.37
C ALA A 65 -7.53 -11.78 -2.52
N ALA A 66 -8.02 -11.19 -1.42
CA ALA A 66 -9.10 -10.21 -1.44
C ALA A 66 -8.76 -8.95 -2.25
N LYS A 67 -7.46 -8.60 -2.38
CA LYS A 67 -7.00 -7.50 -3.22
C LYS A 67 -6.94 -7.92 -4.70
N LEU A 68 -6.33 -9.06 -4.99
CA LEU A 68 -6.16 -9.57 -6.36
C LEU A 68 -7.51 -9.90 -7.03
N LEU A 69 -8.43 -10.51 -6.29
CA LEU A 69 -9.76 -10.88 -6.79
C LEU A 69 -10.69 -9.69 -7.07
N ARG A 70 -10.28 -8.46 -6.75
CA ARG A 70 -10.98 -7.25 -7.24
C ARG A 70 -10.90 -7.14 -8.76
N HIS A 71 -9.87 -7.73 -9.38
CA HIS A 71 -9.65 -7.78 -10.81
C HIS A 71 -10.02 -9.16 -11.36
N GLY A 72 -11.33 -9.42 -11.45
CA GLY A 72 -11.89 -10.69 -11.96
C GLY A 72 -11.64 -10.94 -13.45
N ASP A 73 -11.14 -9.94 -14.18
CA ASP A 73 -10.67 -10.02 -15.56
C ASP A 73 -9.24 -10.58 -15.67
N VAL A 74 -8.45 -10.48 -14.59
CA VAL A 74 -7.05 -10.90 -14.54
C VAL A 74 -6.86 -12.15 -13.68
N PHE A 75 -7.68 -12.34 -12.66
CA PHE A 75 -7.55 -13.40 -11.67
C PHE A 75 -8.87 -14.15 -11.45
N ALA A 76 -8.77 -15.47 -11.31
CA ALA A 76 -9.89 -16.33 -10.93
C ALA A 76 -9.54 -17.15 -9.70
N ALA A 77 -10.44 -17.18 -8.72
CA ALA A 77 -10.33 -18.09 -7.58
C ALA A 77 -10.62 -19.52 -8.05
N VAL A 78 -9.72 -20.46 -7.73
CA VAL A 78 -9.89 -21.87 -8.10
C VAL A 78 -10.02 -22.71 -6.83
N PRO A 79 -11.04 -23.58 -6.72
CA PRO A 79 -11.16 -24.47 -5.57
C PRO A 79 -10.06 -25.55 -5.63
N GLY A 80 -9.09 -25.46 -4.72
CA GLY A 80 -8.33 -26.62 -4.21
C GLY A 80 -7.40 -27.38 -5.15
N LYS A 81 -6.93 -26.80 -6.27
CA LYS A 81 -5.94 -27.47 -7.13
C LYS A 81 -4.53 -26.89 -6.92
N ARG A 82 -3.71 -27.62 -6.15
CA ARG A 82 -2.26 -27.40 -6.04
C ARG A 82 -1.59 -27.73 -7.38
N VAL A 83 -0.69 -26.87 -7.87
CA VAL A 83 0.11 -27.13 -9.09
C VAL A 83 1.61 -26.90 -8.82
N GLU A 84 2.42 -27.77 -9.45
CA GLU A 84 3.77 -28.26 -9.16
C GLU A 84 4.97 -27.30 -9.15
N LYS A 85 4.82 -25.97 -9.22
CA LYS A 85 5.98 -25.07 -9.22
C LYS A 85 6.30 -24.62 -7.80
N ALA A 86 7.58 -24.68 -7.42
CA ALA A 86 8.09 -24.33 -6.09
C ALA A 86 7.44 -23.04 -5.55
N ASP A 87 6.76 -23.16 -4.41
CA ASP A 87 5.97 -22.10 -3.79
C ASP A 87 6.88 -21.10 -3.05
N ASP A 88 7.49 -20.18 -3.79
CA ASP A 88 8.19 -19.01 -3.21
C ASP A 88 7.22 -17.89 -2.80
N THR A 89 5.91 -18.17 -2.80
CA THR A 89 4.83 -17.19 -2.62
C THR A 89 4.92 -16.47 -1.27
N GLU A 90 5.20 -17.20 -0.19
CA GLU A 90 5.34 -16.60 1.15
C GLU A 90 6.58 -15.69 1.26
N ALA A 91 7.69 -16.08 0.63
CA ALA A 91 8.91 -15.28 0.60
C ALA A 91 8.70 -13.97 -0.20
N LEU A 92 7.97 -14.03 -1.31
CA LEU A 92 7.65 -12.87 -2.13
C LEU A 92 6.69 -11.91 -1.42
N GLU A 93 5.64 -12.42 -0.74
CA GLU A 93 4.73 -11.60 0.06
C GLU A 93 5.47 -10.87 1.18
N LYS A 94 6.36 -11.58 1.89
CA LYS A 94 7.18 -10.98 2.95
C LYS A 94 8.16 -9.93 2.42
N ALA A 95 8.78 -10.18 1.27
CA ALA A 95 9.67 -9.21 0.63
C ALA A 95 8.91 -7.94 0.19
N GLY A 96 7.71 -8.11 -0.37
CA GLY A 96 6.84 -6.99 -0.76
C GLY A 96 6.41 -6.15 0.44
N ALA A 97 6.00 -6.79 1.54
CA ALA A 97 5.66 -6.10 2.79
C ALA A 97 6.85 -5.30 3.35
N SER A 98 8.05 -5.90 3.36
CA SER A 98 9.26 -5.23 3.83
C SER A 98 9.68 -4.04 2.96
N GLU A 99 9.46 -4.10 1.64
CA GLU A 99 9.70 -2.95 0.76
C GLU A 99 8.72 -1.81 1.07
N LEU A 100 7.42 -2.13 1.22
CA LEU A 100 6.42 -1.14 1.58
C LEU A 100 6.77 -0.46 2.92
N GLU A 101 7.16 -1.24 3.93
CA GLU A 101 7.60 -0.70 5.22
C GLU A 101 8.79 0.26 5.07
N ARG A 102 9.77 -0.08 4.22
CA ARG A 102 10.93 0.79 3.94
C ARG A 102 10.52 2.08 3.23
N GLU A 103 9.63 1.99 2.24
CA GLU A 103 9.11 3.17 1.54
C GLU A 103 8.32 4.08 2.48
N THR A 104 7.47 3.51 3.34
CA THR A 104 6.71 4.29 4.33
C THR A 104 7.62 4.92 5.37
N ALA A 105 8.61 4.18 5.88
CA ALA A 105 9.57 4.70 6.85
C ALA A 105 10.42 5.85 6.27
N ALA A 106 10.82 5.74 4.99
CA ALA A 106 11.53 6.81 4.31
C ALA A 106 10.65 8.05 4.12
N PHE A 107 9.37 7.88 3.78
CA PHE A 107 8.42 8.98 3.67
C PHE A 107 8.17 9.66 5.02
N ASP A 108 7.96 8.88 6.08
CA ASP A 108 7.72 9.36 7.43
C ASP A 108 8.92 10.15 7.96
N ALA A 109 10.15 9.66 7.74
CA ALA A 109 11.36 10.38 8.10
C ALA A 109 11.44 11.79 7.46
N VAL A 110 11.02 11.92 6.19
CA VAL A 110 10.94 13.22 5.52
C VAL A 110 9.88 14.11 6.15
N GLN A 111 8.71 13.55 6.49
CA GLN A 111 7.65 14.32 7.15
C GLN A 111 8.08 14.80 8.54
N ASP A 112 8.77 13.98 9.31
CA ASP A 112 9.26 14.34 10.64
C ASP A 112 10.23 15.53 10.58
N VAL A 113 11.15 15.53 9.61
CA VAL A 113 12.07 16.65 9.37
C VAL A 113 11.30 17.92 8.96
N ILE A 114 10.29 17.80 8.11
CA ILE A 114 9.43 18.94 7.73
C ILE A 114 8.69 19.49 8.96
N LEU A 115 8.16 18.62 9.83
CA LEU A 115 7.50 19.03 11.07
C LEU A 115 8.47 19.73 12.02
N GLN A 116 9.73 19.27 12.10
CA GLN A 116 10.79 19.96 12.84
C GLN A 116 11.06 21.35 12.28
N ILE A 117 11.24 21.49 10.97
CA ILE A 117 11.46 22.77 10.28
C ILE A 117 10.32 23.76 10.55
N ASN A 118 9.08 23.27 10.60
CA ASN A 118 7.91 24.10 10.88
C ASN A 118 7.91 24.70 12.30
N ARG A 119 8.63 24.09 13.26
CA ARG A 119 8.78 24.61 14.62
C ARG A 119 9.98 25.54 14.78
N MET A 120 10.91 25.55 13.83
CA MET A 120 12.15 26.33 13.91
C MET A 120 11.93 27.84 13.75
N GLY A 121 12.78 28.60 14.44
CA GLY A 121 12.92 30.05 14.30
C GLY A 121 13.78 30.47 13.10
N LYS A 122 13.77 31.76 12.75
CA LYS A 122 14.51 32.28 11.57
C LYS A 122 16.01 31.99 11.60
N ASP A 123 16.64 32.15 12.76
CA ASP A 123 18.08 31.93 12.91
C ASP A 123 18.45 30.44 12.82
N GLU A 124 17.60 29.57 13.36
CA GLU A 124 17.76 28.11 13.28
C GLU A 124 17.62 27.61 11.85
N LEU A 125 16.69 28.16 11.07
CA LEU A 125 16.51 27.81 9.66
C LEU A 125 17.74 28.17 8.82
N GLU A 126 18.37 29.32 9.09
CA GLU A 126 19.60 29.73 8.41
C GLU A 126 20.76 28.78 8.74
N LEU A 127 20.92 28.44 10.02
CA LEU A 127 21.94 27.48 10.46
C LEU A 127 21.70 26.10 9.83
N TYR A 128 20.45 25.64 9.82
CA TYR A 128 20.07 24.37 9.21
C TYR A 128 20.37 24.35 7.71
N ALA A 129 19.99 25.38 6.97
CA ALA A 129 20.25 25.45 5.52
C ALA A 129 21.75 25.50 5.20
N LYS A 130 22.54 26.22 6.00
CA LYS A 130 23.99 26.29 5.84
C LYS A 130 24.68 24.97 6.19
N ALA A 131 24.31 24.35 7.30
CA ALA A 131 24.93 23.11 7.77
C ALA A 131 24.63 21.91 6.86
N ASN A 132 23.37 21.79 6.40
CA ASN A 132 22.92 20.62 5.65
C ASN A 132 23.08 20.78 4.12
N TYR A 133 22.90 22.00 3.60
CA TYR A 133 22.88 22.24 2.14
C TYR A 133 23.91 23.26 1.67
N GLY A 134 24.67 23.88 2.58
CA GLY A 134 25.61 24.96 2.22
C GLY A 134 24.93 26.22 1.66
N GLN A 135 23.61 26.36 1.81
CA GLN A 135 22.85 27.47 1.23
C GLN A 135 22.54 28.56 2.26
N GLY A 136 22.75 29.82 1.86
CA GLY A 136 22.36 30.98 2.66
C GLY A 136 20.89 31.35 2.43
N LEU A 137 20.18 31.65 3.52
CA LEU A 137 18.79 32.13 3.46
C LEU A 137 18.72 33.66 3.56
N ASP A 138 17.79 34.27 2.84
CA ASP A 138 17.52 35.70 2.94
C ASP A 138 16.60 36.02 4.12
N LYS A 139 17.19 36.50 5.22
CA LYS A 139 16.49 36.85 6.48
C LYS A 139 15.46 37.98 6.33
N ARG A 140 15.49 38.72 5.22
CA ARG A 140 14.51 39.79 4.93
C ARG A 140 13.10 39.21 4.71
N LYS A 141 12.99 37.93 4.35
CA LYS A 141 11.72 37.24 4.17
C LYS A 141 11.03 36.93 5.52
N SER A 142 9.73 36.67 5.48
CA SER A 142 8.96 36.17 6.63
C SER A 142 9.45 34.78 7.06
N ALA A 143 9.21 34.41 8.33
CA ALA A 143 9.62 33.09 8.84
C ALA A 143 8.94 31.95 8.05
N GLU A 144 7.69 32.15 7.62
CA GLU A 144 6.95 31.18 6.82
C GLU A 144 7.56 30.97 5.43
N ASN A 145 7.94 32.05 4.74
CA ASN A 145 8.61 31.95 3.44
C ASN A 145 9.97 31.23 3.56
N LEU A 146 10.70 31.48 4.65
CA LEU A 146 11.96 30.79 4.94
C LEU A 146 11.76 29.29 5.17
N ARG A 147 10.71 28.90 5.91
CA ARG A 147 10.35 27.48 6.09
C ARG A 147 10.02 26.83 4.75
N GLY A 148 9.24 27.51 3.90
CA GLY A 148 8.94 27.03 2.54
C GLY A 148 10.20 26.84 1.69
N ASP A 149 11.14 27.78 1.74
CA ASP A 149 12.42 27.68 1.03
C ASP A 149 13.24 26.47 1.52
N VAL A 150 13.33 26.22 2.83
CA VAL A 150 14.05 25.05 3.40
C VAL A 150 13.32 23.74 3.10
N VAL A 151 11.99 23.69 3.20
CA VAL A 151 11.21 22.50 2.84
C VAL A 151 11.40 22.15 1.36
N ARG A 152 11.51 23.15 0.48
CA ARG A 152 11.86 22.92 -0.93
C ARG A 152 13.26 22.31 -1.08
N MET A 153 14.23 22.76 -0.28
CA MET A 153 15.58 22.17 -0.28
C MET A 153 15.56 20.70 0.15
N VAL A 154 14.85 20.37 1.25
CA VAL A 154 14.69 18.98 1.71
C VAL A 154 14.07 18.09 0.62
N ARG A 155 13.07 18.60 -0.12
CA ARG A 155 12.44 17.85 -1.22
C ARG A 155 13.36 17.70 -2.44
N GLN A 156 14.21 18.69 -2.72
CA GLN A 156 15.09 18.69 -3.89
C GLN A 156 16.37 17.88 -3.67
N PHE A 157 16.97 17.98 -2.49
CA PHE A 157 18.26 17.37 -2.16
C PHE A 157 18.15 16.14 -1.25
N GLY A 158 16.97 15.89 -0.67
CA GLY A 158 16.77 14.86 0.34
C GLY A 158 17.15 15.35 1.74
N ILE A 159 17.02 14.46 2.73
CA ILE A 159 17.49 14.73 4.10
C ILE A 159 19.01 14.59 4.08
N ALA A 160 19.73 15.71 4.11
CA ALA A 160 21.15 15.69 4.39
C ALA A 160 21.36 15.41 5.89
N GLN A 161 22.30 14.52 6.20
CA GLN A 161 22.70 14.17 7.57
C GLN A 161 23.99 14.89 7.94
#